data_AF-A0A3G9JRE2-F1
#
_entry.id   AF-A0A3G9JRE2-F1
#
_cell.length_a   1.000
_cell.length_b   1.000
_cell.length_c   1.000
_cell.angle_alpha   90.00
_cell.angle_beta   90.00
_cell.angle_gamma   90.00
#
_symmetry.space_group_name_H-M   'P 1'
#
loop_
_entity.id
_entity.type
_entity.pdbx_description
1 polymer ?
#
loop_
_entity_poly.entity_id
_entity_poly.type
_entity_poly.pdbx_seq_one_letter_code
_entity_poly.pdbx_strand_id
1 'polypeptide(L)'
;MKLVQKHLIKFNHKNYSVIDKLGFLSKNLYNCAVYLNRQVFFSHQPFLTMTELHHALKMSPDYQALPAKVSQLVLKQVEKTFKSYQKAKEQSKKSPDKFTGEPKLPRYKDKEKGRNVLTYNYQAISKKALKQGLIKLSGTN
;
A
#
# COMPACT_ATOMS: atom_id res chain seq x y z
N MET A 1 -21.93 9.37 11.70
CA MET A 1 -20.49 9.72 11.75
C MET A 1 -19.73 8.55 12.35
N LYS A 2 -18.62 8.08 11.74
CA LYS A 2 -17.82 6.98 12.32
C LYS A 2 -16.80 7.59 13.28
N LEU A 3 -16.72 7.09 14.51
CA LEU A 3 -15.68 7.51 15.47
C LEU A 3 -14.30 7.04 14.96
N VAL A 4 -13.32 7.94 15.00
CA VAL A 4 -11.94 7.67 14.58
C VAL A 4 -11.01 8.04 15.74
N GLN A 5 -10.03 7.18 16.00
CA GLN A 5 -8.98 7.41 16.99
C GLN A 5 -7.61 7.46 16.31
N LYS A 6 -6.75 8.40 16.72
CA LYS A 6 -5.38 8.53 16.23
C LYS A 6 -4.41 8.37 17.39
N HIS A 7 -3.40 7.52 17.20
CA HIS A 7 -2.30 7.31 18.14
C HIS A 7 -0.98 7.70 17.48
N LEU A 8 -0.18 8.52 18.17
CA LEU A 8 1.17 8.85 17.73
C LEU A 8 2.18 7.95 18.46
N ILE A 9 2.78 7.02 17.74
CA ILE A 9 3.80 6.11 18.28
C ILE A 9 5.17 6.78 18.12
N LYS A 10 5.80 7.17 19.23
CA LYS A 10 7.15 7.76 19.26
C LYS A 10 8.22 6.68 19.06
N PHE A 11 9.43 7.08 18.67
CA PHE A 11 10.57 6.19 18.39
C PHE A 11 10.97 5.31 19.58
N ASN A 12 10.79 5.82 20.81
CA ASN A 12 11.10 5.10 22.05
C ASN A 12 9.99 4.12 22.49
N HIS A 13 8.88 4.07 21.75
CA HIS A 13 7.79 3.16 22.09
C HIS A 13 8.15 1.72 21.71
N LYS A 14 7.82 0.76 22.59
CA LYS A 14 8.14 -0.68 22.39
C LYS A 14 7.68 -1.27 21.04
N ASN A 15 6.58 -0.73 20.48
CA ASN A 15 6.03 -1.18 19.19
C ASN A 15 6.58 -0.42 17.96
N TYR A 16 7.43 0.59 18.16
CA TYR A 16 7.90 1.41 17.03
C TYR A 16 8.71 0.60 16.03
N SER A 17 9.68 -0.19 16.51
CA SER A 17 10.57 -0.99 15.66
C SER A 17 9.82 -1.99 14.78
N VAL A 18 8.80 -2.66 15.33
CA VAL A 18 7.98 -3.61 14.56
C VAL A 18 7.11 -2.90 13.52
N ILE A 19 6.52 -1.75 13.84
CA ILE A 19 5.72 -0.96 12.90
C ILE A 19 6.61 -0.41 11.77
N ASP A 20 7.79 0.10 12.10
CA ASP A 20 8.74 0.61 11.09
C ASP A 20 9.20 -0.50 10.14
N LYS A 21 9.56 -1.67 10.70
CA LYS A 21 9.95 -2.85 9.91
C LYS A 21 8.84 -3.26 8.95
N LEU A 22 7.60 -3.38 9.42
CA LEU A 22 6.47 -3.74 8.56
C LEU A 22 6.22 -2.65 7.50
N GLY A 23 6.40 -1.37 7.83
CA GLY A 23 6.27 -0.25 6.89
C GLY A 23 7.31 -0.30 5.79
N PHE A 24 8.53 -0.76 6.10
CA PHE A 24 9.60 -1.00 5.14
C PHE A 24 9.30 -2.18 4.23
N LEU A 25 8.83 -3.31 4.78
CA LEU A 25 8.43 -4.49 4.00
C LEU A 25 7.26 -4.18 3.06
N SER A 26 6.26 -3.44 3.55
CA SER A 26 5.15 -2.93 2.72
C SER A 26 5.65 -2.04 1.58
N LYS A 27 6.68 -1.23 1.81
CA LYS A 27 7.30 -0.43 0.76
C LYS A 27 7.96 -1.28 -0.32
N ASN A 28 8.61 -2.39 0.04
CA ASN A 28 9.22 -3.28 -0.96
C ASN A 28 8.15 -3.87 -1.87
N LEU A 29 7.10 -4.48 -1.28
CA LEU A 29 5.99 -5.05 -2.05
C LEU A 29 5.30 -3.99 -2.92
N TYR A 30 5.08 -2.79 -2.39
CA TYR A 30 4.54 -1.66 -3.14
C TYR A 30 5.40 -1.32 -4.36
N ASN A 31 6.73 -1.23 -4.19
CA ASN A 31 7.65 -0.92 -5.28
C ASN A 31 7.67 -2.03 -6.35
N CYS A 32 7.60 -3.31 -5.97
CA CYS A 32 7.49 -4.43 -6.90
C CYS A 32 6.21 -4.34 -7.75
N ALA A 33 5.07 -4.05 -7.12
CA ALA A 33 3.81 -3.90 -7.84
C ALA A 33 3.74 -2.61 -8.70
N VAL A 34 4.38 -1.53 -8.26
CA VAL A 34 4.58 -0.32 -9.08
C VAL A 34 5.48 -0.61 -10.28
N TYR A 35 6.53 -1.41 -10.10
CA TYR A 35 7.41 -1.81 -11.19
C TYR A 35 6.64 -2.52 -12.29
N LEU A 36 5.84 -3.55 -11.94
CA LEU A 36 5.01 -4.27 -12.92
C LEU A 36 4.05 -3.34 -13.66
N ASN A 37 3.38 -2.44 -12.95
CA ASN A 37 2.48 -1.46 -13.58
C ASN A 37 3.21 -0.44 -14.48
N ARG A 38 4.47 -0.12 -14.18
CA ARG A 38 5.28 0.74 -15.05
C ARG A 38 5.73 0.00 -16.31
N GLN A 39 6.05 -1.30 -16.21
CA GLN A 39 6.37 -2.11 -17.39
C GLN A 39 5.19 -2.12 -18.37
N VAL A 40 3.97 -2.44 -17.90
CA VAL A 40 2.77 -2.43 -18.77
C VAL A 40 2.47 -1.05 -19.34
N PHE A 41 2.74 0.04 -18.61
CA PHE A 41 2.61 1.40 -19.13
C PHE A 41 3.50 1.67 -20.34
N PHE A 42 4.78 1.29 -20.26
CA PHE A 42 5.73 1.46 -21.36
C PHE A 42 5.46 0.48 -22.51
N SER A 43 4.81 -0.65 -22.24
CA SER A 43 4.32 -1.58 -23.26
C SER A 43 2.93 -1.23 -23.82
N HIS A 44 2.38 -0.07 -23.46
CA HIS A 44 1.05 0.41 -23.89
C HIS A 44 -0.11 -0.55 -23.57
N GLN A 45 0.01 -1.32 -22.49
CA GLN A 45 -1.01 -2.24 -22.00
C GLN A 45 -1.81 -1.62 -20.84
N PRO A 46 -3.03 -2.11 -20.57
CA PRO A 46 -3.79 -1.72 -19.40
C PRO A 46 -3.03 -1.95 -18.08
N PHE A 47 -3.26 -1.10 -17.09
CA PHE A 47 -2.70 -1.32 -15.75
C PHE A 47 -3.26 -2.57 -15.10
N LEU A 48 -2.40 -3.25 -14.35
CA LEU A 48 -2.71 -4.51 -13.68
C LEU A 48 -3.69 -4.28 -12.53
N THR A 49 -4.69 -5.15 -12.46
CA THR A 49 -5.63 -5.28 -11.36
C THR A 49 -4.95 -5.86 -10.12
N MET A 50 -5.62 -5.71 -8.96
CA MET A 50 -5.15 -6.33 -7.72
C MET A 50 -4.99 -7.86 -7.85
N THR A 51 -5.89 -8.51 -8.60
CA THR A 51 -5.85 -9.95 -8.84
C THR A 51 -4.62 -10.36 -9.66
N GLU A 52 -4.35 -9.68 -10.78
CA GLU A 52 -3.18 -9.95 -11.62
C GLU A 52 -1.87 -9.72 -10.86
N LEU A 53 -1.78 -8.61 -10.11
CA LEU A 53 -0.64 -8.33 -9.24
C LEU A 53 -0.45 -9.43 -8.19
N HIS A 54 -1.54 -9.95 -7.62
CA HIS A 54 -1.47 -11.04 -6.65
C HIS A 54 -0.95 -12.33 -7.29
N HIS A 55 -1.45 -12.71 -8.46
CA HIS A 55 -0.95 -13.90 -9.15
C HIS A 55 0.54 -13.78 -9.51
N ALA A 56 0.98 -12.59 -9.93
CA ALA A 56 2.38 -12.33 -10.25
C ALA A 56 3.31 -12.34 -9.03
N LEU A 57 2.84 -11.86 -7.88
CA LEU A 57 3.69 -11.60 -6.71
C LEU A 57 3.48 -12.56 -5.54
N LYS A 58 2.46 -13.43 -5.52
CA LYS A 58 2.13 -14.28 -4.35
C LYS A 58 3.28 -15.20 -3.86
N MET A 59 4.17 -15.58 -4.77
CA MET A 59 5.35 -16.41 -4.47
C MET A 59 6.62 -15.58 -4.23
N SER A 60 6.55 -14.26 -4.33
CA SER A 60 7.72 -13.40 -4.15
C SER A 60 8.09 -13.26 -2.67
N PRO A 61 9.39 -13.09 -2.35
CA PRO A 61 9.83 -12.84 -0.99
C PRO A 61 9.15 -11.63 -0.35
N ASP A 62 8.95 -10.54 -1.12
CA ASP A 62 8.31 -9.32 -0.61
C ASP A 62 6.84 -9.52 -0.25
N TYR A 63 6.12 -10.36 -0.99
CA TYR A 63 4.73 -10.68 -0.67
C TYR A 63 4.63 -11.54 0.59
N GLN A 64 5.51 -12.54 0.71
CA GLN A 64 5.55 -13.49 1.81
C GLN A 64 6.14 -12.90 3.11
N ALA A 65 6.87 -11.78 3.01
CA ALA A 65 7.39 -11.05 4.16
C ALA A 65 6.31 -10.36 5.02
N LEU A 66 5.06 -10.30 4.53
CA LEU A 66 3.91 -9.74 5.24
C LEU A 66 2.80 -10.80 5.37
N PRO A 67 1.92 -10.70 6.36
CA PRO A 67 0.72 -11.52 6.41
C PRO A 67 -0.10 -11.36 5.12
N ALA A 68 -0.53 -12.47 4.51
CA ALA A 68 -1.15 -12.46 3.18
C ALA A 68 -2.27 -11.42 3.01
N LYS A 69 -3.12 -11.21 4.01
CA LYS A 69 -4.18 -10.19 3.98
C LYS A 69 -3.64 -8.77 3.92
N VAL A 70 -2.54 -8.49 4.60
CA VAL A 70 -1.86 -7.19 4.57
C VAL A 70 -1.20 -6.99 3.20
N SER A 71 -0.54 -8.02 2.65
CA SER A 71 0.04 -8.01 1.31
C SER A 71 -1.01 -7.69 0.23
N GLN A 72 -2.17 -8.34 0.29
CA GLN A 72 -3.29 -8.08 -0.62
C GLN A 72 -3.79 -6.63 -0.55
N LEU A 73 -3.81 -6.02 0.64
CA LEU A 73 -4.20 -4.62 0.82
C LEU A 73 -3.15 -3.64 0.26
N VAL A 74 -1.86 -4.00 0.30
CA VAL A 74 -0.80 -3.24 -0.39
C VAL A 74 -1.00 -3.28 -1.91
N LEU A 75 -1.31 -4.45 -2.48
CA LEU A 75 -1.60 -4.55 -3.92
C LEU A 75 -2.84 -3.76 -4.33
N LYS A 76 -3.89 -3.78 -3.49
CA LYS A 76 -5.09 -2.94 -3.69
C LYS A 76 -4.79 -1.44 -3.63
N GLN A 77 -3.84 -1.03 -2.78
CA GLN A 77 -3.38 0.36 -2.73
C GLN A 77 -2.73 0.75 -4.06
N VAL A 78 -1.88 -0.10 -4.64
CA VAL A 78 -1.22 0.15 -5.93
C VAL A 78 -2.25 0.28 -7.05
N GLU A 79 -3.21 -0.66 -7.13
CA GLU A 79 -4.29 -0.59 -8.12
C GLU A 79 -5.06 0.74 -8.01
N LYS A 80 -5.41 1.16 -6.79
CA LYS A 80 -6.07 2.45 -6.55
C LYS A 80 -5.20 3.63 -6.97
N THR A 81 -3.89 3.58 -6.71
CA THR A 81 -2.94 4.64 -7.13
C THR A 81 -2.93 4.80 -8.64
N PHE A 82 -2.84 3.71 -9.41
CA PHE A 82 -2.81 3.78 -10.88
C PHE A 82 -4.16 4.17 -11.49
N LYS A 83 -5.29 3.67 -10.94
CA LYS A 83 -6.63 4.14 -11.32
C LYS A 83 -6.79 5.65 -11.07
N SER A 84 -6.28 6.16 -9.95
CA SER A 84 -6.32 7.60 -9.65
C SER A 84 -5.46 8.40 -10.62
N TYR A 85 -4.29 7.88 -11.00
CA TYR A 85 -3.43 8.51 -12.01
C TYR A 85 -4.13 8.61 -13.37
N GLN A 86 -4.77 7.54 -13.85
CA GLN A 86 -5.52 7.55 -15.11
C GLN A 86 -6.62 8.63 -15.11
N LYS A 87 -7.45 8.64 -14.06
CA LYS A 87 -8.51 9.65 -13.91
C LYS A 87 -7.96 11.07 -13.86
N ALA A 88 -6.88 11.28 -13.12
CA ALA A 88 -6.22 12.59 -13.07
C ALA A 88 -5.71 13.01 -14.46
N LYS A 89 -5.09 12.09 -15.21
CA LYS A 89 -4.57 12.33 -16.56
C LYS A 89 -5.68 12.71 -17.54
N GLU A 90 -6.79 11.98 -17.52
CA GLU A 90 -7.98 12.28 -18.34
C GLU A 90 -8.57 13.65 -17.99
N GLN A 91 -8.72 13.94 -16.70
CA GLN A 91 -9.28 15.21 -16.23
C GLN A 91 -8.35 16.38 -16.54
N SER A 92 -7.03 16.19 -16.46
CA SER A 92 -6.04 17.21 -16.82
C SER A 92 -6.06 17.55 -18.31
N LYS A 93 -6.41 16.59 -19.19
CA LYS A 93 -6.63 16.88 -20.62
C LYS A 93 -7.90 17.69 -20.88
N LYS A 94 -8.96 17.44 -20.10
CA LYS A 94 -10.28 18.11 -20.24
C LYS A 94 -10.32 19.51 -19.60
N SER A 95 -9.64 19.69 -18.48
CA SER A 95 -9.61 20.96 -17.74
C SER A 95 -8.20 21.21 -17.20
N PRO A 96 -7.25 21.61 -18.06
CA PRO A 96 -5.86 21.83 -17.66
C PRO A 96 -5.70 22.89 -16.57
N ASP A 97 -6.59 23.89 -16.57
CA ASP A 97 -6.69 25.00 -15.60
C ASP A 97 -6.89 24.54 -14.14
N LYS A 98 -7.46 23.35 -13.93
CA LYS A 98 -7.68 22.78 -12.59
C LYS A 98 -6.43 22.09 -12.01
N PHE A 99 -5.33 22.05 -12.77
CA PHE A 99 -4.11 21.37 -12.39
C PHE A 99 -2.93 22.34 -12.42
N THR A 100 -2.04 22.23 -11.45
CA THR A 100 -0.77 22.96 -11.42
C THR A 100 0.27 22.40 -12.38
N GLY A 101 -0.06 21.33 -13.09
CA GLY A 101 0.80 20.67 -14.06
C GLY A 101 0.29 19.27 -14.41
N GLU A 102 0.97 18.64 -15.36
CA GLU A 102 0.59 17.33 -15.86
C GLU A 102 0.71 16.24 -14.78
N PRO A 103 -0.33 15.42 -14.55
CA PRO A 103 -0.26 14.29 -13.64
C PRO A 103 0.87 13.34 -14.03
N LYS A 104 1.72 13.02 -13.05
CA LYS A 104 2.91 12.18 -13.24
C LYS A 104 2.60 10.73 -12.88
N LEU A 105 3.23 9.82 -13.62
CA LEU A 105 3.15 8.38 -13.35
C LEU A 105 3.58 8.08 -11.90
N PRO A 106 2.89 7.17 -11.19
CA PRO A 106 3.29 6.76 -9.84
C PRO A 106 4.76 6.35 -9.78
N ARG A 107 5.44 6.86 -8.74
CA ARG A 107 6.88 6.68 -8.53
C ARG A 107 7.13 5.58 -7.52
N TYR A 108 8.33 5.01 -7.60
CA TYR A 108 8.86 4.19 -6.52
C TYR A 108 9.02 5.03 -5.26
N LYS A 109 8.81 4.39 -4.12
CA LYS A 109 9.22 4.92 -2.82
C LYS A 109 10.72 4.75 -2.66
N ASP A 110 11.33 5.61 -1.85
CA ASP A 110 12.76 5.58 -1.56
C ASP A 110 13.21 4.19 -1.07
N LYS A 111 14.37 3.75 -1.54
CA LYS A 111 14.87 2.39 -1.32
C LYS A 111 15.21 2.13 0.16
N GLU A 112 15.75 3.11 0.87
CA GLU A 112 16.29 2.93 2.23
C GLU A 112 15.42 3.62 3.27
N LYS A 113 15.07 4.87 3.02
CA LYS A 113 14.30 5.75 3.91
C LYS A 113 12.80 5.65 3.67
N GLY A 114 12.37 5.02 2.58
CA GLY A 114 10.96 4.92 2.20
C GLY A 114 10.18 3.97 3.10
N ARG A 115 8.93 4.34 3.38
CA ARG A 115 7.92 3.50 4.05
C ARG A 115 6.61 3.53 3.28
N ASN A 116 5.80 2.48 3.45
CA ASN A 116 4.46 2.45 2.91
C ASN A 116 3.42 2.25 4.00
N VAL A 117 2.22 2.77 3.72
CA VAL A 117 1.07 2.60 4.61
C VAL A 117 0.72 1.12 4.69
N LEU A 118 0.55 0.62 5.91
CA LEU A 118 -0.06 -0.67 6.18
C LEU A 118 -1.53 -0.46 6.49
N THR A 119 -2.41 -1.19 5.83
CA THR A 119 -3.84 -1.19 6.13
C THR A 119 -4.21 -2.53 6.73
N TYR A 120 -4.96 -2.50 7.83
CA TYR A 120 -5.48 -3.69 8.49
C TYR A 120 -7.00 -3.63 8.47
N ASN A 121 -7.63 -4.62 7.87
CA ASN A 121 -9.08 -4.81 7.98
C ASN A 121 -9.40 -5.72 9.19
N TYR A 122 -10.68 -5.91 9.48
CA TYR A 122 -11.13 -6.74 10.61
C TYR A 122 -10.64 -8.20 10.56
N GLN A 123 -10.23 -8.71 9.39
CA GLN A 123 -9.68 -10.06 9.23
C GLN A 123 -8.20 -10.14 9.63
N ALA A 124 -7.50 -8.99 9.65
CA ALA A 124 -6.10 -8.88 10.01
C ALA A 124 -5.88 -8.38 11.46
N ILE A 125 -6.96 -8.29 12.25
CA ILE A 125 -6.94 -7.89 13.65
C ILE A 125 -7.45 -9.06 14.51
N SER A 126 -6.78 -9.33 15.63
CA SER A 126 -7.17 -10.41 16.54
C SER A 126 -8.53 -10.14 17.20
N LYS A 127 -9.53 -10.98 16.87
CA LYS A 127 -10.85 -10.94 17.51
C LYS A 127 -10.76 -11.18 19.03
N LYS A 128 -9.84 -12.04 19.48
CA LYS A 128 -9.63 -12.34 20.90
C LYS A 128 -9.14 -11.11 21.66
N ALA A 129 -8.14 -10.40 21.11
CA ALA A 129 -7.62 -9.17 21.71
C ALA A 129 -8.68 -8.07 21.73
N LEU A 130 -9.45 -7.92 20.64
CA LEU A 130 -10.51 -6.92 20.56
C LEU A 130 -11.58 -7.10 21.64
N LYS A 131 -11.96 -8.35 21.97
CA LYS A 131 -12.89 -8.64 23.07
C LYS A 131 -12.36 -8.21 24.44
N GLN A 132 -11.04 -8.06 24.58
CA GLN A 132 -10.36 -7.59 25.80
C GLN A 132 -10.06 -6.08 25.75
N GLY A 133 -10.57 -5.35 24.76
CA GLY A 133 -10.28 -3.93 24.58
C GLY A 133 -8.88 -3.63 24.01
N LEU A 134 -8.17 -4.64 23.49
CA LEU A 134 -6.81 -4.52 22.97
C LEU A 134 -6.77 -4.64 21.44
N ILE A 135 -5.86 -3.91 20.81
CA ILE A 135 -5.60 -4.03 19.36
C ILE A 135 -4.33 -4.88 19.18
N LYS A 136 -4.48 -6.05 18.57
CA LYS A 136 -3.36 -6.90 18.11
C LYS A 136 -3.46 -7.11 16.62
N LEU A 137 -2.45 -6.64 15.89
CA LEU A 137 -2.36 -6.69 14.43
C LEU A 137 -1.67 -7.97 13.99
N SER A 138 -1.99 -8.48 12.80
CA SER A 138 -1.23 -9.58 12.21
C SER A 138 0.20 -9.15 11.87
N GLY A 139 1.16 -10.05 12.11
CA GLY A 139 2.59 -9.75 11.89
C GLY A 139 3.22 -8.88 12.97
N THR A 140 2.51 -8.60 14.08
CA THR A 140 3.08 -7.96 15.28
C THR A 140 3.07 -8.93 16.47
N ASN A 141 3.96 -8.70 17.43
CA ASN A 141 4.02 -9.45 18.70
C ASN A 141 2.71 -9.30 19.52
#